data_AF-A0A2E1DKY5-F1
#
_entry.id   AF-A0A2E1DKY5-F1
#
_cell.length_a   1.000
_cell.length_b   1.000
_cell.length_c   1.000
_cell.angle_alpha   90.00
_cell.angle_beta   90.00
_cell.angle_gamma   90.00
#
_symmetry.space_group_name_H-M   'P 1'
#
loop_
_entity.id
_entity.type
_entity.pdbx_description
1 polymer ?
#
loop_
_entity_poly.entity_id
_entity_poly.type
_entity_poly.pdbx_seq_one_letter_code
_entity_poly.pdbx_strand_id
1 'polypeptide(L)' 'MNNFQLPVKPLVVAHRGASIDHYENTIAAFQAAKEQGADWVELDVRRSEDGVLVVHHDAYLEDG' A
#
# COMPACT_ATOMS: atom_id res chain seq x y z
N MET A 1 6.33 20.96 -12.70
CA MET A 1 6.24 21.94 -11.60
C MET A 1 4.92 21.71 -10.89
N ASN A 2 4.90 20.92 -9.82
CA ASN A 2 3.72 20.83 -8.95
C ASN A 2 4.14 21.28 -7.56
N ASN A 3 3.52 22.37 -7.11
CA ASN A 3 3.73 22.99 -5.82
C ASN A 3 3.08 22.08 -4.76
N PHE A 4 3.88 21.25 -4.09
CA PHE A 4 3.42 20.48 -2.94
C PHE A 4 3.14 21.45 -1.79
N GLN A 5 1.90 21.91 -1.69
CA GLN A 5 1.41 22.57 -0.50
C GLN A 5 1.27 21.49 0.57
N LEU A 6 2.13 21.52 1.59
CA LEU A 6 1.99 20.58 2.71
C LEU A 6 0.64 20.82 3.41
N PRO A 7 -0.16 19.78 3.66
CA PRO A 7 -1.44 19.93 4.31
C PRO A 7 -1.25 20.47 5.73
N VAL A 8 -2.20 21.31 6.16
CA VAL A 8 -2.23 21.90 7.52
C VAL A 8 -2.53 20.85 8.60
N LYS A 9 -3.00 19.66 8.17
CA LYS A 9 -3.23 18.46 8.99
C LYS A 9 -2.22 17.36 8.61
N PRO A 10 -1.86 16.45 9.53
CA PRO A 10 -1.11 15.25 9.18
C PRO A 10 -1.82 14.45 8.09
N LEU A 11 -1.04 13.80 7.22
CA LEU A 11 -1.55 12.82 6.27
C LEU A 11 -1.71 11.47 6.98
N VAL A 12 -2.87 10.83 6.80
CA VAL A 12 -3.11 9.46 7.20
C VAL A 12 -2.80 8.56 6.01
N VAL A 13 -1.73 7.78 6.11
CA VAL A 13 -1.29 6.84 5.09
C VAL A 13 -1.53 5.42 5.60
N ALA A 14 -2.36 4.65 4.91
CA ALA A 14 -2.69 3.28 5.28
C ALA A 14 -1.56 2.33 4.88
N HIS A 15 -0.77 1.90 5.86
CA HIS A 15 0.37 0.99 5.69
C HIS A 15 -0.11 -0.37 5.15
N ARG A 16 0.24 -0.64 3.89
CA ARG A 16 -0.19 -1.81 3.09
C ARG A 16 -1.71 -1.95 2.93
N GLY A 17 -2.41 -0.82 2.93
CA GLY A 17 -3.88 -0.75 2.99
C GLY A 17 -4.42 -0.89 4.42
N ALA A 18 -5.70 -1.24 4.57
CA ALA A 18 -6.33 -1.54 5.86
C ALA A 18 -5.89 -2.94 6.35
N SER A 19 -4.58 -3.11 6.57
CA SER A 19 -3.90 -4.39 6.79
C SER A 19 -4.26 -5.09 8.10
N ILE A 20 -4.97 -4.41 9.00
CA ILE A 20 -5.56 -5.02 10.21
C ILE A 20 -6.86 -5.77 9.86
N ASP A 21 -7.65 -5.23 8.93
CA ASP A 21 -8.99 -5.75 8.60
C ASP A 21 -8.96 -6.72 7.40
N HIS A 22 -7.96 -6.58 6.53
CA HIS A 22 -7.77 -7.37 5.33
C HIS A 22 -6.31 -7.78 5.18
N TYR A 23 -6.05 -8.83 4.39
CA TYR A 23 -4.69 -9.19 4.02
C TYR A 23 -3.97 -7.99 3.39
N GLU A 24 -2.78 -7.68 3.90
CA GLU A 24 -1.94 -6.57 3.45
C GLU A 24 -1.67 -6.61 1.94
N ASN A 25 -1.41 -5.45 1.34
CA ASN A 25 -0.98 -5.35 -0.06
C ASN A 25 -1.99 -5.95 -1.08
N THR A 26 -3.26 -6.08 -0.70
CA THR A 26 -4.36 -6.54 -1.56
C THR A 26 -5.28 -5.41 -2.01
N ILE A 27 -5.99 -5.62 -3.13
CA ILE A 27 -7.03 -4.68 -3.59
C ILE A 27 -8.10 -4.46 -2.52
N ALA A 28 -8.47 -5.50 -1.77
CA ALA A 28 -9.46 -5.40 -0.71
C ALA A 28 -8.98 -4.47 0.43
N ALA A 29 -7.72 -4.60 0.86
CA ALA A 29 -7.13 -3.72 1.86
C ALA A 29 -7.07 -2.26 1.38
N PHE A 30 -6.79 -2.02 0.09
CA PHE A 30 -6.77 -0.67 -0.48
C PHE A 30 -8.17 -0.05 -0.59
N GLN A 31 -9.17 -0.84 -0.97
CA GLN A 31 -10.57 -0.42 -1.01
C GLN A 31 -11.07 -0.05 0.39
N ALA A 32 -10.82 -0.91 1.38
CA ALA A 32 -11.18 -0.66 2.76
C ALA A 32 -10.46 0.59 3.34
N ALA A 33 -9.17 0.79 3.05
CA ALA A 33 -8.46 2.00 3.48
C ALA A 33 -9.09 3.28 2.92
N LYS A 34 -9.55 3.25 1.66
CA LYS A 34 -10.29 4.36 1.05
C LYS A 34 -11.62 4.59 1.76
N GLU A 35 -12.36 3.53 2.08
CA GLU A 35 -13.65 3.60 2.79
C GLU A 35 -13.50 4.13 4.22
N GLN A 36 -12.38 3.82 4.88
CA GLN A 36 -12.01 4.33 6.20
C GLN A 36 -11.50 5.79 6.18
N GLY A 37 -11.32 6.38 5.00
CA GLY A 37 -10.93 7.79 4.85
C GLY A 37 -9.44 8.07 4.95
N ALA A 38 -8.58 7.10 4.66
CA ALA A 38 -7.15 7.35 4.52
C ALA A 38 -6.87 8.36 3.39
N ASP A 39 -5.92 9.27 3.59
CA ASP A 39 -5.52 10.24 2.55
C ASP A 39 -4.74 9.52 1.43
N TRP A 40 -3.97 8.48 1.77
CA TRP A 40 -3.20 7.64 0.85
C TRP A 40 -3.17 6.17 1.30
N VAL A 41 -2.88 5.27 0.37
CA VAL A 41 -2.42 3.91 0.67
C VAL A 41 -0.91 3.83 0.44
N GLU A 42 -0.22 3.14 1.33
CA GLU A 42 1.16 2.70 1.10
C GLU A 42 1.15 1.23 0.65
N LEU A 43 2.15 0.86 -0.14
CA LEU A 43 2.31 -0.49 -0.66
C LEU A 43 3.80 -0.80 -0.88
N ASP A 44 4.13 -2.08 -0.85
CA ASP A 44 5.47 -2.58 -1.13
C ASP A 44 5.54 -3.15 -2.55
N VAL A 45 6.58 -2.81 -3.30
CA VAL A 45 6.80 -3.34 -4.66
C VAL A 45 8.07 -4.19 -4.72
N ARG A 46 7.96 -5.34 -5.36
CA ARG A 46 9.08 -6.23 -5.71
C ARG A 46 9.07 -6.51 -7.21
N ARG A 47 10.19 -7.05 -7.71
CA ARG A 47 10.32 -7.49 -9.11
C ARG A 47 10.44 -9.01 -9.14
N SER A 48 9.62 -9.67 -9.94
CA SER A 48 9.73 -11.11 -10.22
C SER A 48 10.93 -11.42 -11.11
N GLU A 49 11.23 -12.72 -11.27
CA GLU A 49 12.34 -13.20 -12.11
C GLU A 49 12.21 -12.72 -13.56
N ASP A 50 11.00 -12.77 -14.11
CA ASP A 50 10.67 -12.31 -15.47
C ASP A 50 10.54 -10.77 -15.59
N GLY A 51 10.82 -10.03 -14.51
CA GLY A 51 10.90 -8.57 -14.53
C GLY A 51 9.58 -7.85 -14.26
N VAL A 52 8.49 -8.58 -14.01
CA VAL A 52 7.18 -8.00 -13.67
C VAL A 52 7.21 -7.42 -12.26
N LEU A 53 6.57 -6.26 -12.06
CA LEU A 53 6.42 -5.66 -10.73
C LEU A 53 5.20 -6.27 -10.02
N VAL A 54 5.40 -6.69 -8.77
CA VAL A 54 4.38 -7.32 -7.94
C VAL A 54 4.28 -6.57 -6.62
N VAL A 55 3.06 -6.46 -6.09
CA VAL A 55 2.81 -5.86 -4.78
C VAL A 55 2.93 -6.95 -3.71
N HIS A 56 4.04 -6.94 -2.96
CA HIS A 56 4.32 -7.91 -1.91
C HIS A 56 5.45 -7.38 -1.01
N HIS A 57 5.34 -7.61 0.31
CA HIS A 57 6.32 -7.09 1.25
C HIS A 57 7.60 -7.94 1.30
N ASP A 58 7.45 -9.23 1.60
CA ASP A 58 8.57 -10.12 1.82
C ASP A 58 9.30 -10.47 0.52
N ALA A 59 10.57 -10.86 0.63
CA ALA A 59 11.36 -11.26 -0.53
C ALA A 59 11.10 -12.71 -0.96
N TYR A 60 10.49 -13.50 -0.08
CA TYR A 60 10.24 -14.93 -0.26
C TYR A 60 8.83 -15.25 0.21
N LEU A 61 8.15 -16.16 -0.49
CA LEU A 61 6.92 -16.77 0.01
C LEU A 61 7.27 -17.78 1.11
N GLU A 62 6.30 -18.11 1.96
CA GLU A 62 6.50 -19.07 3.04
C GLU A 62 6.86 -20.49 2.54
N ASP A 63 6.42 -20.82 1.32
CA ASP A 63 6.62 -22.12 0.66
C ASP A 63 7.81 -22.18 -0.32
N GLY A 64 8.52 -21.06 -0.51
CA GLY A 64 9.71 -20.97 -1.38
C GLY A 64 9.39 -20.88 -2.86
#